data_AF-A0A2V8CF41-F1
#
_entry.id   AF-A0A2V8CF41-F1
#
_cell.length_a   1.000
_cell.length_b   1.000
_cell.length_c   1.000
_cell.angle_alpha   90.00
_cell.angle_beta   90.00
_cell.angle_gamma   90.00
#
_symmetry.space_group_name_H-M   'P 1'
#
loop_
_entity.id
_entity.type
_entity.pdbx_description
1 polymer ?
#
loop_
_entity_poly.entity_id
_entity_poly.type
_entity_poly.pdbx_seq_one_letter_code
_entity_poly.pdbx_strand_id
1 'polypeptide(L)'
;PLFLWLAGLAVVLAATRAAARTGNRTRAVAAICRRGLEIFILAFLFRLQAFVVSPGSHSAMILRVDILNVMGPAIVGAGVVWGLAETTTARVAAYAAIAAATAMVTPVVRASAAFDRLPTWVQWYMRPAGEHTTFTLFPWIGFVFAGGAIGALIAAARDEQRERQLLVILTAAGGALVALGLAAAARPSIYAASSFWTSSPTWFAIRVGIMMMALGAMYAALKGRATTSAQGRATTRGQGRAIFRVARGFSAAIDALARMGRSSLFIYWIHVELVYGYASWLWWRRLPLWGTAIGCAAFSALMFGAVVLKDRLTAAWRARQGGIDRQPAIA
;
A
#
# COMPACT_ATOMS: atom_id res chain seq x y z
N PRO A 1 -1.69 -6.32 1.81
CA PRO A 1 -1.25 -5.76 3.11
C PRO A 1 -0.01 -4.83 2.96
N LEU A 2 0.96 -5.16 2.09
CA LEU A 2 2.10 -4.27 1.80
C LEU A 2 1.65 -2.86 1.34
N PHE A 3 0.65 -2.80 0.46
CA PHE A 3 0.08 -1.53 0.00
C PHE A 3 -0.46 -0.66 1.14
N LEU A 4 -1.25 -1.24 2.05
CA LEU A 4 -1.79 -0.53 3.23
C LEU A 4 -0.68 -0.06 4.16
N TRP A 5 0.34 -0.90 4.38
CA TRP A 5 1.50 -0.55 5.18
C TRP A 5 2.29 0.61 4.58
N LEU A 6 2.54 0.58 3.26
CA LEU A 6 3.19 1.68 2.55
C LEU A 6 2.33 2.95 2.55
N ALA A 7 1.00 2.83 2.47
CA ALA A 7 0.10 3.98 2.55
C ALA A 7 0.24 4.69 3.91
N GLY A 8 0.26 3.94 5.01
CA GLY A 8 0.49 4.49 6.35
C GLY A 8 1.85 5.17 6.50
N LEU A 9 2.91 4.51 6.03
CA LEU A 9 4.25 5.07 6.00
C LEU A 9 4.30 6.39 5.20
N ALA A 10 3.71 6.39 4.00
CA ALA A 10 3.68 7.54 3.12
C ALA A 10 2.87 8.71 3.70
N VAL A 11 1.75 8.44 4.37
CA VAL A 11 0.94 9.47 5.03
C VAL A 11 1.75 10.21 6.08
N VAL A 12 2.52 9.51 6.91
CA VAL A 12 3.33 10.14 7.97
C VAL A 12 4.46 10.99 7.38
N LEU A 13 5.13 10.50 6.34
CA LEU A 13 6.16 11.26 5.62
C LEU A 13 5.57 12.50 4.95
N ALA A 14 4.41 12.36 4.30
CA ALA A 14 3.70 13.47 3.66
C ALA A 14 3.24 14.52 4.69
N ALA A 15 2.70 14.08 5.82
CA ALA A 15 2.28 14.95 6.93
C ALA A 15 3.44 15.78 7.46
N THR A 16 4.56 15.11 7.73
CA THR A 16 5.77 15.73 8.28
C THR A 16 6.36 16.73 7.30
N ARG A 17 6.41 16.39 6.00
CA ARG A 17 6.89 17.30 4.95
C ARG A 17 5.95 18.48 4.72
N ALA A 18 4.63 18.27 4.73
CA ALA A 18 3.65 19.31 4.56
C ALA A 18 3.70 20.33 5.72
N ALA A 19 3.78 19.83 6.96
CA ALA A 19 3.92 20.67 8.15
C ALA A 19 5.23 21.45 8.15
N ALA A 20 6.36 20.84 7.77
CA ALA A 20 7.63 21.54 7.66
C ALA A 20 7.60 22.69 6.62
N ARG A 21 6.83 22.53 5.53
CA ARG A 21 6.71 23.55 4.49
C ARG A 21 5.76 24.70 4.84
N THR A 22 4.64 24.40 5.49
CA THR A 22 3.55 25.37 5.73
C THR A 22 3.57 25.97 7.14
N GLY A 23 4.36 25.42 8.07
CA GLY A 23 4.37 25.81 9.48
C GLY A 23 3.07 25.51 10.23
N ASN A 24 2.03 25.03 9.54
CA ASN A 24 0.70 24.84 10.12
C ASN A 24 0.29 23.37 10.09
N ARG A 25 0.28 22.77 11.28
CA ARG A 25 -0.01 21.36 11.49
C ARG A 25 -1.46 20.99 11.20
N THR A 26 -2.42 21.85 11.55
CA THR A 26 -3.85 21.55 11.33
C THR A 26 -4.17 21.51 9.85
N ARG A 27 -3.54 22.37 9.04
CA ARG A 27 -3.63 22.32 7.58
C ARG A 27 -3.06 21.03 7.00
N ALA A 28 -1.95 20.53 7.53
CA ALA A 28 -1.37 19.25 7.11
C ALA A 28 -2.31 18.07 7.42
N VAL A 29 -2.89 18.04 8.63
CA VAL A 29 -3.87 17.01 9.04
C VAL A 29 -5.14 17.09 8.19
N ALA A 30 -5.68 18.29 7.98
CA ALA A 30 -6.88 18.50 7.17
C ALA A 30 -6.69 18.06 5.72
N ALA A 31 -5.51 18.33 5.13
CA ALA A 31 -5.18 17.88 3.77
C ALA A 31 -5.15 16.34 3.68
N ILE A 32 -4.58 15.66 4.68
CA ILE A 32 -4.55 14.19 4.74
C ILE A 32 -5.94 13.61 4.94
N CYS A 33 -6.72 14.16 5.86
CA CYS A 33 -8.07 13.70 6.13
C CYS A 33 -8.97 13.88 4.90
N ARG A 34 -8.86 15.04 4.22
CA ARG A 34 -9.56 15.28 2.96
C ARG A 34 -9.16 14.24 1.90
N ARG A 35 -7.87 13.94 1.77
CA ARG A 35 -7.40 12.93 0.81
C ARG A 35 -7.89 11.52 1.14
N GLY A 36 -7.90 11.15 2.42
CA GLY A 36 -8.47 9.87 2.88
C GLY A 36 -9.96 9.78 2.59
N LEU A 37 -10.71 10.87 2.80
CA LEU A 37 -12.14 10.95 2.49
C LEU A 37 -12.41 10.90 0.99
N GLU A 38 -11.61 11.60 0.17
CA GLU A 38 -11.67 11.50 -1.30
C GLU A 38 -11.49 10.05 -1.77
N ILE A 39 -10.49 9.34 -1.23
CA ILE A 39 -10.24 7.93 -1.55
C ILE A 39 -11.44 7.06 -1.17
N PHE A 40 -12.05 7.33 -0.01
CA PHE A 40 -13.24 6.62 0.44
C PHE A 40 -14.44 6.87 -0.49
N ILE A 41 -14.69 8.12 -0.89
CA ILE A 41 -15.76 8.48 -1.82
C ILE A 41 -15.52 7.86 -3.21
N LEU A 42 -14.27 7.91 -3.69
CA LEU A 42 -13.88 7.31 -4.97
C LEU A 42 -14.12 5.79 -4.99
N ALA A 43 -14.02 5.12 -3.83
CA ALA A 43 -14.33 3.70 -3.72
C ALA A 43 -15.79 3.39 -4.06
N PHE A 44 -16.73 4.19 -3.56
CA PHE A 44 -18.14 4.06 -3.91
C PHE A 44 -18.40 4.46 -5.36
N LEU A 45 -17.72 5.50 -5.86
CA LEU A 45 -17.87 5.93 -7.25
C LEU A 45 -17.44 4.85 -8.24
N PHE A 46 -16.31 4.18 -7.99
CA PHE A 46 -15.85 3.07 -8.83
C PHE A 46 -16.81 1.88 -8.80
N ARG A 47 -17.45 1.61 -7.66
CA ARG A 47 -18.47 0.57 -7.59
C ARG A 47 -19.77 0.96 -8.29
N LEU A 48 -20.17 2.22 -8.21
CA LEU A 48 -21.31 2.74 -8.94
C LEU A 48 -21.07 2.64 -10.45
N GLN A 49 -19.88 3.00 -10.92
CA GLN A 49 -19.48 2.81 -12.32
C GLN A 49 -19.57 1.33 -12.71
N ALA A 50 -18.97 0.42 -11.93
CA ALA A 50 -18.99 -1.01 -12.21
C ALA A 50 -20.43 -1.58 -12.24
N PHE A 51 -21.32 -1.08 -11.38
CA PHE A 51 -22.73 -1.43 -11.37
C PHE A 51 -23.45 -0.98 -12.65
N VAL A 52 -23.21 0.24 -13.11
CA VAL A 52 -23.80 0.78 -14.35
C VAL A 52 -23.31 0.04 -15.59
N VAL A 53 -22.02 -0.31 -15.63
CA VAL A 53 -21.40 -0.98 -16.78
C VAL A 53 -21.72 -2.48 -16.85
N SER A 54 -22.17 -3.10 -15.74
CA SER A 54 -22.44 -4.55 -15.66
C SER A 54 -23.94 -4.85 -15.46
N PRO A 55 -24.69 -5.18 -16.54
CA PRO A 55 -26.11 -5.53 -16.46
C PRO A 55 -26.32 -6.84 -15.68
N GLY A 56 -27.26 -6.85 -14.72
CA GLY A 56 -27.58 -8.01 -13.88
C GLY A 56 -26.89 -8.04 -12.51
N SER A 57 -26.17 -6.98 -12.15
CA SER A 57 -25.57 -6.86 -10.81
C SER A 57 -26.63 -6.52 -9.74
N HIS A 58 -26.57 -7.20 -8.59
CA HIS A 58 -27.48 -6.92 -7.47
C HIS A 58 -27.13 -5.57 -6.84
N SER A 59 -28.12 -4.75 -6.48
CA SER A 59 -27.92 -3.42 -5.86
C SER A 59 -27.02 -3.45 -4.61
N ALA A 60 -27.04 -4.57 -3.88
CA ALA A 60 -26.19 -4.85 -2.74
C ALA A 60 -24.67 -4.87 -3.06
N MET A 61 -24.27 -5.08 -4.32
CA MET A 61 -22.87 -5.10 -4.76
C MET A 61 -22.22 -3.71 -4.76
N ILE A 62 -23.02 -2.63 -4.79
CA ILE A 62 -22.52 -1.26 -4.69
C ILE A 62 -21.88 -1.02 -3.31
N LEU A 63 -22.41 -1.66 -2.27
CA LEU A 63 -21.96 -1.51 -0.88
C LEU A 63 -20.86 -2.51 -0.48
N ARG A 64 -20.39 -3.34 -1.41
CA ARG A 64 -19.32 -4.31 -1.18
C ARG A 64 -18.07 -3.62 -0.63
N VAL A 65 -17.36 -4.26 0.31
CA VAL A 65 -16.20 -3.62 0.95
C VAL A 65 -14.93 -3.92 0.15
N ASP A 66 -14.26 -2.87 -0.36
CA ASP A 66 -12.96 -2.97 -1.03
C ASP A 66 -11.80 -2.43 -0.20
N ILE A 67 -10.58 -2.62 -0.71
CA ILE A 67 -9.36 -2.08 -0.12
C ILE A 67 -9.40 -0.55 0.02
N LEU A 68 -10.06 0.17 -0.90
CA LEU A 68 -10.21 1.62 -0.81
C LEU A 68 -11.16 2.05 0.33
N ASN A 69 -12.23 1.28 0.56
CA ASN A 69 -13.18 1.51 1.66
C ASN A 69 -12.51 1.33 3.03
N VAL A 70 -11.50 0.46 3.12
CA VAL A 70 -10.70 0.27 4.33
C VAL A 70 -9.59 1.31 4.42
N MET A 71 -8.91 1.60 3.30
CA MET A 71 -7.77 2.50 3.26
C MET A 71 -8.14 3.95 3.54
N GLY A 72 -9.26 4.46 2.99
CA GLY A 72 -9.67 5.85 3.19
C GLY A 72 -9.82 6.22 4.68
N PRO A 73 -10.67 5.52 5.45
CA PRO A 73 -10.81 5.70 6.89
C PRO A 73 -9.51 5.45 7.66
N ALA A 74 -8.71 4.47 7.24
CA ALA A 74 -7.39 4.22 7.85
C ALA A 74 -6.43 5.40 7.71
N ILE A 75 -6.41 6.06 6.54
CA ILE A 75 -5.60 7.26 6.28
C ILE A 75 -6.10 8.44 7.12
N VAL A 76 -7.43 8.62 7.23
CA VAL A 76 -8.02 9.65 8.10
C VAL A 76 -7.59 9.42 9.55
N GLY A 77 -7.77 8.19 10.07
CA GLY A 77 -7.34 7.82 11.41
C GLY A 77 -5.84 8.02 11.62
N ALA A 78 -5.01 7.64 10.64
CA ALA A 78 -3.57 7.85 10.71
C ALA A 78 -3.21 9.34 10.74
N GLY A 79 -3.90 10.19 9.96
CA GLY A 79 -3.73 11.64 9.97
C GLY A 79 -4.13 12.27 11.30
N VAL A 80 -5.22 11.81 11.92
CA VAL A 80 -5.66 12.26 13.25
C VAL A 80 -4.64 11.88 14.32
N VAL A 81 -4.17 10.63 14.36
CA VAL A 81 -3.13 10.18 15.30
C VAL A 81 -1.85 11.00 15.13
N TRP A 82 -1.45 11.27 13.88
CA TRP A 82 -0.30 12.13 13.58
C TRP A 82 -0.52 13.56 14.10
N GLY A 83 -1.73 14.08 14.00
CA GLY A 83 -2.11 15.41 14.49
C GLY A 83 -2.06 15.52 16.00
N LEU A 84 -2.58 14.51 16.72
CA LEU A 84 -2.69 14.49 18.18
C LEU A 84 -1.36 14.26 18.89
N ALA A 85 -0.50 13.37 18.37
CA ALA A 85 0.75 13.03 19.04
C ALA A 85 1.90 13.96 18.61
N GLU A 86 2.40 14.80 19.52
CA GLU A 86 3.40 15.84 19.18
C GLU A 86 4.82 15.31 18.99
N THR A 87 5.25 14.40 19.87
CA THR A 87 6.60 13.85 19.85
C THR A 87 6.68 12.63 18.94
N THR A 88 7.87 12.35 18.40
CA THR A 88 8.12 11.13 17.62
C THR A 88 7.82 9.88 18.43
N THR A 89 8.23 9.85 19.71
CA THR A 89 7.99 8.71 20.60
C THR A 89 6.50 8.49 20.83
N ALA A 90 5.72 9.55 21.09
CA ALA A 90 4.27 9.45 21.24
C ALA A 90 3.60 8.97 19.95
N ARG A 91 4.03 9.45 18.77
CA ARG A 91 3.49 9.00 17.48
C ARG A 91 3.74 7.52 17.26
N VAL A 92 4.98 7.08 17.46
CA VAL A 92 5.38 5.67 17.27
C VAL A 92 4.62 4.79 18.25
N ALA A 93 4.54 5.18 19.53
CA ALA A 93 3.80 4.44 20.55
C ALA A 93 2.31 4.36 20.22
N ALA A 94 1.66 5.47 19.85
CA ALA A 94 0.25 5.49 19.47
C ALA A 94 -0.02 4.60 18.25
N TYR A 95 0.79 4.71 17.20
CA TYR A 95 0.65 3.86 16.02
C TYR A 95 0.88 2.38 16.29
N ALA A 96 1.92 2.05 17.06
CA ALA A 96 2.21 0.67 17.44
C ALA A 96 1.10 0.10 18.33
N ALA A 97 0.60 0.88 19.29
CA ALA A 97 -0.50 0.50 20.17
C ALA A 97 -1.79 0.24 19.38
N ILE A 98 -2.16 1.12 18.45
CA ILE A 98 -3.36 0.93 17.61
C ILE A 98 -3.18 -0.29 16.68
N ALA A 99 -2.00 -0.49 16.10
CA ALA A 99 -1.72 -1.66 15.27
C ALA A 99 -1.82 -2.97 16.07
N ALA A 100 -1.23 -3.02 17.26
CA ALA A 100 -1.29 -4.17 18.16
C ALA A 100 -2.72 -4.42 18.66
N ALA A 101 -3.43 -3.37 19.09
CA ALA A 101 -4.82 -3.45 19.50
C ALA A 101 -5.70 -3.97 18.36
N THR A 102 -5.51 -3.48 17.14
CA THR A 102 -6.23 -3.99 15.96
C THR A 102 -5.99 -5.48 15.77
N ALA A 103 -4.74 -5.95 15.88
CA ALA A 103 -4.41 -7.37 15.73
C ALA A 103 -5.07 -8.23 16.82
N MET A 104 -5.04 -7.79 18.09
CA MET A 104 -5.61 -8.51 19.23
C MET A 104 -7.14 -8.47 19.28
N VAL A 105 -7.76 -7.37 18.85
CA VAL A 105 -9.21 -7.21 18.82
C VAL A 105 -9.86 -7.93 17.63
N THR A 106 -9.11 -8.16 16.55
CA THR A 106 -9.60 -8.86 15.35
C THR A 106 -10.31 -10.19 15.62
N PRO A 107 -9.73 -11.17 16.35
CA PRO A 107 -10.42 -12.43 16.64
C PRO A 107 -11.69 -12.23 17.48
N VAL A 108 -11.68 -11.29 18.42
CA VAL A 108 -12.84 -10.96 19.27
C VAL A 108 -13.98 -10.37 18.44
N VAL A 109 -13.67 -9.40 17.56
CA VAL A 109 -14.67 -8.77 16.68
C VAL A 109 -15.28 -9.80 15.73
N ARG A 110 -14.46 -10.71 15.21
CA ARG A 110 -14.93 -11.74 14.28
C ARG A 110 -15.80 -12.81 14.94
N ALA A 111 -15.53 -13.15 16.20
CA ALA A 111 -16.30 -14.14 16.95
C ALA A 111 -17.58 -13.57 17.62
N SER A 112 -17.67 -12.25 17.83
CA SER A 112 -18.72 -11.64 18.65
C SER A 112 -20.09 -11.56 17.97
N ALA A 113 -21.07 -12.33 18.43
CA ALA A 113 -22.46 -12.30 17.93
C ALA A 113 -23.17 -10.93 18.09
N ALA A 114 -22.57 -9.97 18.81
CA ALA A 114 -23.11 -8.62 18.94
C ALA A 114 -23.30 -7.90 17.60
N PHE A 115 -22.50 -8.26 16.59
CA PHE A 115 -22.56 -7.67 15.25
C PHE A 115 -23.73 -8.18 14.40
N ASP A 116 -24.42 -9.25 14.82
CA ASP A 116 -25.54 -9.83 14.06
C ASP A 116 -26.77 -8.90 14.06
N ARG A 117 -26.84 -7.97 15.02
CA ARG A 117 -27.90 -6.95 15.11
C ARG A 117 -27.68 -5.73 14.22
N LEU A 118 -26.48 -5.57 13.65
CA LEU A 118 -26.18 -4.43 12.80
C LEU A 118 -26.70 -4.65 11.37
N PRO A 119 -26.95 -3.58 10.61
CA PRO A 119 -27.26 -3.70 9.18
C PRO A 119 -26.18 -4.48 8.43
N THR A 120 -26.58 -5.29 7.46
CA THR A 120 -25.69 -6.19 6.69
C THR A 120 -24.49 -5.46 6.08
N TRP A 121 -24.66 -4.22 5.59
CA TRP A 121 -23.58 -3.41 5.03
C TRP A 121 -22.50 -3.02 6.06
N VAL A 122 -22.83 -2.88 7.35
CA VAL A 122 -21.83 -2.65 8.41
C VAL A 122 -21.11 -3.96 8.75
N GLN A 123 -21.84 -5.08 8.78
CA GLN A 123 -21.27 -6.38 9.09
C GLN A 123 -20.14 -6.74 8.12
N TRP A 124 -20.27 -6.35 6.86
CA TRP A 124 -19.26 -6.56 5.82
C TRP A 124 -17.92 -5.84 6.08
N TYR A 125 -17.91 -4.76 6.85
CA TYR A 125 -16.66 -4.15 7.29
C TYR A 125 -16.00 -4.95 8.41
N MET A 126 -16.78 -5.62 9.25
CA MET A 126 -16.27 -6.28 10.46
C MET A 126 -15.88 -7.74 10.21
N ARG A 127 -16.63 -8.45 9.36
CA ARG A 127 -16.52 -9.89 9.17
C ARG A 127 -16.44 -10.28 7.69
N PRO A 128 -15.69 -11.34 7.34
CA PRO A 128 -15.73 -11.89 6.00
C PRO A 128 -17.12 -12.51 5.72
N ALA A 129 -17.83 -12.02 4.73
CA ALA A 129 -19.13 -12.48 4.26
C ALA A 129 -19.02 -13.06 2.82
N GLY A 130 -18.17 -14.09 2.66
CA GLY A 130 -18.02 -14.83 1.40
C GLY A 130 -17.74 -13.92 0.20
N GLU A 131 -18.61 -13.98 -0.81
CA GLU A 131 -18.48 -13.16 -2.02
C GLU A 131 -18.71 -11.67 -1.77
N HIS A 132 -19.30 -11.23 -0.66
CA HIS A 132 -19.62 -9.81 -0.44
C HIS A 132 -18.49 -9.02 0.24
N THR A 133 -17.36 -9.66 0.56
CA THR A 133 -16.22 -8.97 1.19
C THR A 133 -14.88 -9.58 0.79
N THR A 134 -14.06 -8.80 0.09
CA THR A 134 -12.67 -9.19 -0.18
C THR A 134 -11.73 -8.68 0.91
N PHE A 135 -12.03 -7.49 1.46
CA PHE A 135 -11.22 -6.84 2.50
C PHE A 135 -12.12 -6.36 3.64
N THR A 136 -11.88 -6.87 4.84
CA THR A 136 -12.51 -6.37 6.07
C THR A 136 -11.68 -5.23 6.68
N LEU A 137 -12.25 -4.47 7.61
CA LEU A 137 -11.55 -3.45 8.36
C LEU A 137 -10.49 -4.09 9.29
N PHE A 138 -10.86 -5.16 9.99
CA PHE A 138 -10.01 -5.90 10.92
C PHE A 138 -9.47 -7.18 10.28
N PRO A 139 -8.15 -7.44 10.23
CA PRO A 139 -7.04 -6.69 10.84
C PRO A 139 -6.41 -5.63 9.91
N TRP A 140 -6.97 -5.41 8.73
CA TRP A 140 -6.29 -4.72 7.63
C TRP A 140 -5.92 -3.27 7.92
N ILE A 141 -6.74 -2.55 8.68
CA ILE A 141 -6.46 -1.18 9.14
C ILE A 141 -5.17 -1.11 9.97
N GLY A 142 -4.86 -2.17 10.71
CA GLY A 142 -3.66 -2.27 11.55
C GLY A 142 -2.37 -2.18 10.73
N PHE A 143 -2.37 -2.62 9.47
CA PHE A 143 -1.19 -2.48 8.61
C PHE A 143 -0.87 -1.03 8.30
N VAL A 144 -1.89 -0.18 8.14
CA VAL A 144 -1.70 1.26 7.92
C VAL A 144 -1.05 1.89 9.15
N PHE A 145 -1.54 1.58 10.34
CA PHE A 145 -0.95 2.09 11.57
C PHE A 145 0.46 1.53 11.84
N ALA A 146 0.71 0.24 11.58
CA ALA A 146 2.05 -0.34 11.66
C ALA A 146 3.03 0.35 10.70
N GLY A 147 2.59 0.66 9.47
CA GLY A 147 3.37 1.45 8.52
C GLY A 147 3.59 2.88 8.99
N GLY A 148 2.58 3.50 9.61
CA GLY A 148 2.67 4.82 10.21
C GLY A 148 3.72 4.91 11.33
N ALA A 149 3.82 3.88 12.20
CA ALA A 149 4.87 3.81 13.23
C ALA A 149 6.27 3.85 12.60
N ILE A 150 6.50 3.04 11.57
CA ILE A 150 7.77 3.01 10.83
C ILE A 150 8.01 4.34 10.10
N GLY A 151 6.99 4.90 9.47
CA GLY A 151 7.05 6.21 8.83
C GLY A 151 7.43 7.33 9.80
N ALA A 152 6.95 7.28 11.04
CA ALA A 152 7.31 8.26 12.08
C ALA A 152 8.77 8.14 12.52
N LEU A 153 9.30 6.91 12.64
CA LEU A 153 10.71 6.68 12.92
C LEU A 153 11.60 7.18 11.78
N ILE A 154 11.26 6.86 10.54
CA ILE A 154 12.01 7.31 9.36
C ILE A 154 11.95 8.83 9.23
N ALA A 155 10.78 9.45 9.46
CA ALA A 155 10.65 10.91 9.41
C ALA A 155 11.53 11.65 10.44
N ALA A 156 11.87 10.99 11.55
CA ALA A 156 12.73 11.55 12.59
C ALA A 156 14.23 11.34 12.30
N ALA A 157 14.59 10.32 11.52
CA ALA A 157 15.97 10.09 11.09
C ALA A 157 16.34 11.08 9.99
N ARG A 158 17.07 12.15 10.36
CA ARG A 158 17.50 13.21 9.43
C ARG A 158 18.90 13.00 8.85
N ASP A 159 19.70 12.17 9.53
CA ASP A 159 21.10 11.90 9.17
C ASP A 159 21.23 10.55 8.47
N GLU A 160 22.08 10.45 7.44
CA GLU A 160 22.26 9.22 6.67
C GLU A 160 22.72 8.04 7.54
N GLN A 161 23.59 8.30 8.52
CA GLN A 161 24.07 7.27 9.45
C GLN A 161 22.95 6.77 10.36
N ARG A 162 22.10 7.67 10.87
CA ARG A 162 20.96 7.30 11.73
C ARG A 162 19.88 6.59 10.96
N GLU A 163 19.61 6.99 9.72
CA GLU A 163 18.69 6.30 8.83
C GLU A 163 19.16 4.87 8.56
N ARG A 164 20.46 4.67 8.27
CA ARG A 164 21.03 3.34 8.08
C ARG A 164 20.91 2.48 9.34
N GLN A 165 21.29 3.02 10.50
CA GLN A 165 21.18 2.32 11.78
C GLN A 165 19.74 1.94 12.09
N LEU A 166 18.81 2.88 11.91
CA LEU A 166 17.37 2.65 12.08
C LEU A 166 16.90 1.50 11.19
N LEU A 167 17.23 1.52 9.90
CA LEU A 167 16.77 0.48 8.97
C LEU A 167 17.35 -0.91 9.29
N VAL A 168 18.59 -0.98 9.79
CA VAL A 168 19.16 -2.24 10.29
C VAL A 168 18.39 -2.73 11.51
N ILE A 169 18.13 -1.85 12.48
CA ILE A 169 17.33 -2.19 13.68
C ILE A 169 15.92 -2.64 13.29
N LEU A 170 15.27 -1.94 12.35
CA LEU A 170 13.94 -2.30 11.86
C LEU A 170 13.95 -3.65 11.12
N THR A 171 15.00 -3.95 10.37
CA THR A 171 15.14 -5.25 9.70
C THR A 171 15.31 -6.38 10.72
N ALA A 172 16.15 -6.18 11.73
CA ALA A 172 16.36 -7.13 12.82
C ALA A 172 15.07 -7.33 13.65
N ALA A 173 14.38 -6.25 14.01
CA ALA A 173 13.10 -6.30 14.69
C ALA A 173 12.03 -7.00 13.85
N GLY A 174 12.02 -6.80 12.52
CA GLY A 174 11.15 -7.50 11.59
C GLY A 174 11.43 -9.00 11.58
N GLY A 175 12.70 -9.41 11.56
CA GLY A 175 13.11 -10.80 11.69
C GLY A 175 12.68 -11.42 13.03
N ALA A 176 12.83 -10.68 14.12
CA ALA A 176 12.36 -11.11 15.44
C ALA A 176 10.83 -11.30 15.48
N LEU A 177 10.05 -10.39 14.88
CA LEU A 177 8.59 -10.54 14.77
C LEU A 177 8.19 -11.79 13.98
N VAL A 178 8.92 -12.11 12.91
CA VAL A 178 8.69 -13.34 12.14
C VAL A 178 9.00 -14.57 12.99
N ALA A 179 10.19 -14.62 13.61
CA ALA A 179 10.62 -15.75 14.43
C ALA A 179 9.69 -15.99 15.64
N LEU A 180 9.38 -14.92 16.39
CA LEU A 180 8.47 -14.98 17.54
C LEU A 180 7.04 -15.33 17.09
N GLY A 181 6.59 -14.79 15.95
CA GLY A 181 5.28 -15.11 15.39
C GLY A 181 5.15 -16.58 14.98
N LEU A 182 6.20 -17.17 14.39
CA LEU A 182 6.24 -18.60 14.07
C LEU A 182 6.30 -19.47 15.32
N ALA A 183 7.10 -19.08 16.32
CA ALA A 183 7.17 -19.78 17.60
C ALA A 183 5.82 -19.74 18.35
N ALA A 184 5.14 -18.59 18.34
CA ALA A 184 3.82 -18.45 18.93
C ALA A 184 2.74 -19.21 18.15
N ALA A 185 2.86 -19.32 16.81
CA ALA A 185 1.95 -20.12 15.99
C ALA A 185 2.05 -21.63 16.27
N ALA A 186 3.19 -22.10 16.80
CA ALA A 186 3.37 -23.48 17.22
C ALA A 186 2.75 -23.78 18.61
N ARG A 187 2.23 -22.78 19.33
CA ARG A 187 1.58 -22.92 20.63
C ARG A 187 0.05 -22.88 20.50
N PRO A 188 -0.71 -23.42 21.49
CA PRO A 188 -2.16 -23.30 21.51
C PRO A 188 -2.61 -21.85 21.43
N SER A 189 -3.68 -21.60 20.68
CA SER A 189 -4.23 -20.24 20.55
C SER A 189 -4.78 -19.74 21.88
N ILE A 190 -4.55 -18.45 22.17
CA ILE A 190 -5.14 -17.75 23.32
C ILE A 190 -6.66 -17.60 23.12
N TYR A 191 -7.14 -17.63 21.87
CA TYR A 191 -8.54 -17.42 21.54
C TYR A 191 -9.28 -18.73 21.30
N ALA A 192 -10.50 -18.83 21.85
CA ALA A 192 -11.38 -19.99 21.69
C ALA A 192 -11.79 -20.24 20.23
N ALA A 193 -11.89 -19.19 19.41
CA ALA A 193 -12.21 -19.27 17.99
C ALA A 193 -11.28 -18.37 17.18
N SER A 194 -10.20 -18.93 16.63
CA SER A 194 -9.30 -18.19 15.74
C SER A 194 -8.77 -19.07 14.61
N SER A 195 -8.86 -18.57 13.38
CA SER A 195 -8.13 -19.11 12.23
C SER A 195 -6.81 -18.37 12.04
N PHE A 196 -5.72 -19.12 11.84
CA PHE A 196 -4.39 -18.56 11.58
C PHE A 196 -4.41 -17.57 10.40
N TRP A 197 -5.09 -17.94 9.32
CA TRP A 197 -5.02 -17.20 8.06
C TRP A 197 -5.84 -15.92 8.01
N THR A 198 -6.78 -15.75 8.93
CA THR A 198 -7.79 -14.69 8.80
C THR A 198 -7.89 -13.81 10.03
N SER A 199 -7.75 -14.37 11.24
CA SER A 199 -8.00 -13.66 12.50
C SER A 199 -6.83 -13.67 13.48
N SER A 200 -5.76 -14.42 13.21
CA SER A 200 -4.67 -14.57 14.18
C SER A 200 -3.81 -13.31 14.31
N PRO A 201 -3.51 -12.85 15.56
CA PRO A 201 -2.51 -11.83 15.80
C PRO A 201 -1.10 -12.24 15.37
N THR A 202 -0.74 -13.53 15.45
CA THR A 202 0.58 -14.02 15.05
C THR A 202 0.79 -13.89 13.54
N TRP A 203 -0.26 -14.16 12.75
CA TRP A 203 -0.24 -13.95 11.30
C TRP A 203 -0.04 -12.48 10.94
N PHE A 204 -0.66 -11.57 11.70
CA PHE A 204 -0.48 -10.14 11.50
C PHE A 204 0.98 -9.72 11.79
N ALA A 205 1.54 -10.16 12.91
CA ALA A 205 2.91 -9.87 13.31
C ALA A 205 3.94 -10.39 12.29
N ILE A 206 3.80 -11.63 11.81
CA ILE A 206 4.68 -12.20 10.77
C ILE A 206 4.66 -11.33 9.52
N ARG A 207 3.48 -10.89 9.06
CA ARG A 207 3.37 -10.07 7.85
C ARG A 207 3.97 -8.68 8.02
N VAL A 208 3.77 -8.04 9.18
CA VAL A 208 4.45 -6.77 9.49
C VAL A 208 5.96 -6.96 9.48
N GLY A 209 6.46 -8.04 10.09
CA GLY A 209 7.88 -8.38 10.10
C GLY A 209 8.47 -8.58 8.69
N ILE A 210 7.77 -9.32 7.82
CA ILE A 210 8.16 -9.50 6.41
C ILE A 210 8.23 -8.15 5.68
N MET A 211 7.28 -7.23 5.92
CA MET A 211 7.30 -5.90 5.30
C MET A 211 8.47 -5.04 5.78
N MET A 212 8.80 -5.11 7.07
CA MET A 212 9.97 -4.43 7.64
C MET A 212 11.27 -4.96 7.05
N MET A 213 11.39 -6.29 6.91
CA MET A 213 12.53 -6.91 6.26
C MET A 213 12.61 -6.55 4.77
N ALA A 214 11.47 -6.53 4.07
CA ALA A 214 11.42 -6.12 2.66
C ALA A 214 11.85 -4.67 2.46
N LEU A 215 11.47 -3.75 3.36
CA LEU A 215 11.95 -2.37 3.33
C LEU A 215 13.47 -2.31 3.51
N GLY A 216 14.02 -3.05 4.48
CA GLY A 216 15.47 -3.14 4.70
C GLY A 216 16.23 -3.70 3.50
N ALA A 217 15.72 -4.78 2.91
CA ALA A 217 16.30 -5.40 1.71
C ALA A 217 16.28 -4.42 0.52
N MET A 218 15.16 -3.71 0.31
CA MET A 218 15.05 -2.69 -0.73
C MET A 218 16.03 -1.53 -0.51
N TYR A 219 16.20 -1.07 0.73
CA TYR A 219 17.20 -0.04 1.04
C TYR A 219 18.63 -0.51 0.76
N ALA A 220 18.99 -1.72 1.19
CA ALA A 220 20.30 -2.31 0.91
C ALA A 220 20.55 -2.45 -0.59
N ALA A 221 19.54 -2.87 -1.35
CA ALA A 221 19.59 -3.00 -2.80
C ALA A 221 19.81 -1.63 -3.49
N LEU A 222 19.13 -0.58 -3.03
CA LEU A 222 19.30 0.78 -3.55
C LEU A 222 20.67 1.38 -3.19
N LYS A 223 21.17 1.13 -1.98
CA LYS A 223 22.49 1.62 -1.55
C LYS A 223 23.63 0.91 -2.28
N GLY A 224 23.49 -0.40 -2.51
CA GLY A 224 24.41 -1.18 -3.36
C GLY A 224 24.48 -0.64 -4.79
N ARG A 225 23.37 -0.08 -5.32
CA ARG A 225 23.33 0.57 -6.64
C ARG A 225 24.25 1.81 -6.69
N ALA A 226 24.25 2.64 -5.65
CA ALA A 226 25.06 3.86 -5.57
C ALA A 226 26.56 3.56 -5.52
N THR A 227 26.96 2.55 -4.75
CA THR A 227 28.38 2.13 -4.65
C THR A 227 28.86 1.49 -5.95
N THR A 228 28.07 0.63 -6.59
CA THR A 228 28.43 0.01 -7.88
C THR A 228 28.52 1.04 -9.01
N SER A 229 27.67 2.07 -9.04
CA SER A 229 27.75 3.16 -10.02
C SER A 229 28.98 4.06 -9.83
N ALA A 230 29.43 4.28 -8.58
CA ALA A 230 30.66 5.02 -8.30
C ALA A 230 31.91 4.22 -8.73
N GLN A 231 31.96 2.92 -8.43
CA GLN A 231 33.06 2.03 -8.79
C GLN A 231 33.18 1.84 -10.32
N GLY A 232 32.05 1.79 -11.04
CA GLY A 232 32.00 1.60 -12.49
C GLY A 232 32.50 2.77 -13.34
N ARG A 233 32.54 4.00 -12.79
CA ARG A 233 33.21 5.14 -13.43
C ARG A 233 34.74 5.07 -13.34
N ALA A 234 35.28 4.36 -12.35
CA ALA A 234 36.72 4.23 -12.13
C ALA A 234 37.36 3.05 -12.89
N THR A 235 36.57 2.14 -13.47
CA THR A 235 37.07 0.89 -14.09
C THR A 235 36.53 0.69 -15.51
N THR A 236 36.93 1.55 -16.43
CA THR A 236 36.86 1.28 -17.88
C THR A 236 37.93 0.26 -18.29
N ARG A 237 37.74 -1.03 -17.98
CA ARG A 237 38.41 -2.11 -18.73
C ARG A 237 37.72 -3.47 -18.59
N GLY A 238 37.11 -3.91 -19.69
CA GLY A 238 37.04 -5.31 -20.12
C GLY A 238 36.07 -6.29 -19.44
N GLN A 239 36.07 -6.44 -18.11
CA GLN A 239 35.56 -7.67 -17.47
C GLN A 239 34.16 -7.59 -16.81
N GLY A 240 33.54 -6.41 -16.73
CA GLY A 240 32.29 -6.21 -15.98
C GLY A 240 30.95 -6.43 -16.73
N ARG A 241 30.96 -6.92 -17.98
CA ARG A 241 29.76 -6.86 -18.87
C ARG A 241 28.56 -7.69 -18.40
N ALA A 242 28.76 -8.81 -17.70
CA ALA A 242 27.67 -9.67 -17.23
C ALA A 242 27.01 -9.11 -15.96
N ILE A 243 27.82 -8.77 -14.94
CA ILE A 243 27.37 -8.15 -13.69
C ILE A 243 26.66 -6.82 -13.99
N PHE A 244 27.18 -6.02 -14.91
CA PHE A 244 26.56 -4.76 -15.32
C PHE A 244 25.23 -4.94 -16.07
N ARG A 245 25.02 -6.07 -16.78
CA ARG A 245 23.73 -6.41 -17.42
C ARG A 245 22.67 -6.78 -16.39
N VAL A 246 23.01 -7.63 -15.43
CA VAL A 246 22.12 -8.04 -14.34
C VAL A 246 21.75 -6.83 -13.47
N ALA A 247 22.75 -6.02 -13.10
CA ALA A 247 22.54 -4.79 -12.34
C ALA A 247 21.63 -3.79 -13.08
N ARG A 248 21.79 -3.64 -14.41
CA ARG A 248 20.89 -2.80 -15.24
C ARG A 248 19.47 -3.36 -15.32
N GLY A 249 19.29 -4.66 -15.49
CA GLY A 249 17.98 -5.30 -15.54
C GLY A 249 17.21 -5.12 -14.24
N PHE A 250 17.87 -5.36 -13.10
CA PHE A 250 17.29 -5.15 -11.77
C PHE A 250 16.99 -3.67 -11.49
N SER A 251 17.88 -2.77 -11.92
CA SER A 251 17.69 -1.32 -11.93
C SER A 251 16.41 -0.89 -12.67
N ALA A 252 16.22 -1.40 -13.88
CA ALA A 252 15.03 -1.12 -14.68
C ALA A 252 13.75 -1.66 -14.01
N ALA A 253 13.82 -2.82 -13.35
CA ALA A 253 12.69 -3.40 -12.62
C ALA A 253 12.27 -2.54 -11.42
N ILE A 254 13.22 -2.01 -10.64
CA ILE A 254 12.92 -1.09 -9.54
C ILE A 254 12.28 0.20 -10.05
N ASP A 255 12.81 0.77 -11.14
CA ASP A 255 12.30 2.02 -11.70
C ASP A 255 10.90 1.81 -12.30
N ALA A 256 10.65 0.65 -12.92
CA ALA A 256 9.32 0.23 -13.37
C ALA A 256 8.34 0.07 -12.19
N LEU A 257 8.77 -0.57 -11.11
CA LEU A 257 7.97 -0.71 -9.88
C LEU A 257 7.61 0.65 -9.28
N ALA A 258 8.56 1.59 -9.23
CA ALA A 258 8.33 2.95 -8.75
C ALA A 258 7.36 3.73 -9.66
N ARG A 259 7.43 3.56 -10.98
CA ARG A 259 6.47 4.12 -11.93
C ARG A 259 5.07 3.56 -11.71
N MET A 260 4.94 2.23 -11.58
CA MET A 260 3.66 1.59 -11.29
C MET A 260 3.09 2.07 -9.96
N GLY A 261 3.91 2.20 -8.92
CA GLY A 261 3.48 2.71 -7.61
C GLY A 261 2.87 4.13 -7.67
N ARG A 262 3.49 5.05 -8.44
CA ARG A 262 2.97 6.42 -8.63
C ARG A 262 1.62 6.45 -9.37
N SER A 263 1.34 5.46 -10.19
CA SER A 263 0.08 5.31 -10.93
C SER A 263 -0.82 4.21 -10.35
N SER A 264 -0.61 3.82 -9.08
CA SER A 264 -1.28 2.66 -8.46
C SER A 264 -2.82 2.75 -8.46
N LEU A 265 -3.41 3.93 -8.26
CA LEU A 265 -4.87 4.11 -8.33
C LEU A 265 -5.41 3.88 -9.75
N PHE A 266 -4.67 4.31 -10.77
CA PHE A 266 -5.03 4.10 -12.17
C PHE A 266 -4.88 2.62 -12.56
N ILE A 267 -3.80 1.98 -12.12
CA ILE A 267 -3.59 0.54 -12.26
C ILE A 267 -4.72 -0.23 -11.57
N TYR A 268 -5.10 0.15 -10.35
CA TYR A 268 -6.21 -0.47 -9.63
C TYR A 268 -7.52 -0.34 -10.41
N TRP A 269 -7.84 0.85 -10.93
CA TRP A 269 -9.03 1.07 -11.75
C TRP A 269 -9.04 0.20 -13.01
N ILE A 270 -7.95 0.19 -13.79
CA ILE A 270 -7.82 -0.70 -14.95
C ILE A 270 -7.96 -2.16 -14.53
N HIS A 271 -7.34 -2.56 -13.42
CA HIS A 271 -7.39 -3.95 -12.96
C HIS A 271 -8.82 -4.38 -12.63
N VAL A 272 -9.57 -3.53 -11.92
CA VAL A 272 -10.98 -3.80 -11.60
C VAL A 272 -11.80 -3.92 -12.87
N GLU A 273 -11.65 -3.00 -13.83
CA GLU A 273 -12.42 -3.04 -15.07
C GLU A 273 -12.01 -4.20 -16.00
N LEU A 274 -10.72 -4.49 -16.09
CA LEU A 274 -10.16 -5.44 -17.05
C LEU A 274 -10.21 -6.89 -16.55
N VAL A 275 -10.05 -7.11 -15.25
CA VAL A 275 -10.01 -8.45 -14.63
C VAL A 275 -11.35 -8.82 -14.01
N TYR A 276 -12.05 -7.86 -13.39
CA TYR A 276 -13.35 -8.08 -12.76
C TYR A 276 -14.53 -7.53 -13.58
N GLY A 277 -14.29 -6.68 -14.58
CA GLY A 277 -15.32 -6.21 -15.50
C GLY A 277 -15.49 -7.12 -16.72
N TYR A 278 -16.19 -6.61 -17.74
CA TYR A 278 -16.71 -7.39 -18.86
C TYR A 278 -15.63 -8.03 -19.75
N ALA A 279 -14.44 -7.41 -19.86
CA ALA A 279 -13.40 -7.80 -20.82
C ALA A 279 -12.84 -9.23 -20.60
N SER A 280 -12.79 -9.69 -19.35
CA SER A 280 -12.29 -11.01 -18.96
C SER A 280 -13.40 -12.06 -18.78
N TRP A 281 -14.68 -11.66 -18.80
CA TRP A 281 -15.82 -12.55 -18.56
C TRP A 281 -15.86 -13.72 -19.56
N LEU A 282 -15.47 -13.48 -20.82
CA LEU A 282 -15.43 -14.50 -21.88
C LEU A 282 -14.43 -15.64 -21.58
N TRP A 283 -13.42 -15.36 -20.76
CA TRP A 283 -12.29 -16.27 -20.48
C TRP A 283 -12.41 -16.97 -19.12
N TRP A 284 -13.42 -16.61 -18.32
CA TRP A 284 -13.61 -17.21 -17.00
C TRP A 284 -13.92 -18.70 -17.10
N ARG A 285 -13.15 -19.49 -16.34
CA ARG A 285 -13.24 -20.95 -16.20
C ARG A 285 -12.95 -21.78 -17.47
N ARG A 286 -12.39 -21.17 -18.52
CA ARG A 286 -12.08 -21.86 -19.79
C ARG A 286 -10.59 -22.08 -20.07
N LEU A 287 -9.70 -21.52 -19.25
CA LEU A 287 -8.25 -21.55 -19.48
C LEU A 287 -7.56 -22.67 -18.67
N PRO A 288 -6.64 -23.44 -19.29
CA PRO A 288 -5.74 -24.31 -18.54
C PRO A 288 -4.71 -23.50 -17.74
N LEU A 289 -3.99 -24.15 -16.83
CA LEU A 289 -3.00 -23.54 -15.92
C LEU A 289 -1.96 -22.67 -16.68
N TRP A 290 -1.43 -23.19 -17.79
CA TRP A 290 -0.49 -22.47 -18.65
C TRP A 290 -1.11 -21.24 -19.34
N GLY A 291 -2.36 -21.35 -19.78
CA GLY A 291 -3.11 -20.24 -20.36
C GLY A 291 -3.36 -19.11 -19.34
N THR A 292 -3.55 -19.47 -18.08
CA THR A 292 -3.68 -18.49 -16.98
C THR A 292 -2.36 -17.74 -16.73
N ALA A 293 -1.23 -18.44 -16.79
CA ALA A 293 0.10 -17.80 -16.66
C ALA A 293 0.37 -16.81 -17.80
N ILE A 294 0.06 -17.19 -19.05
CA ILE A 294 0.18 -16.32 -20.22
C ILE A 294 -0.75 -15.12 -20.10
N GLY A 295 -2.02 -15.35 -19.72
CA GLY A 295 -2.98 -14.27 -19.47
C GLY A 295 -2.51 -13.29 -18.40
N CYS A 296 -1.97 -13.79 -17.29
CA CYS A 296 -1.40 -12.96 -16.23
C CYS A 296 -0.24 -12.09 -16.73
N ALA A 297 0.67 -12.68 -17.52
CA ALA A 297 1.79 -11.95 -18.12
C ALA A 297 1.31 -10.89 -19.12
N ALA A 298 0.36 -11.23 -19.99
CA ALA A 298 -0.23 -10.33 -20.98
C ALA A 298 -0.97 -9.16 -20.31
N PHE A 299 -1.79 -9.43 -19.29
CA PHE A 299 -2.47 -8.40 -18.52
C PHE A 299 -1.48 -7.48 -17.81
N SER A 300 -0.42 -8.03 -17.19
CA SER A 300 0.62 -7.24 -16.55
C SER A 300 1.34 -6.32 -17.55
N ALA A 301 1.67 -6.84 -18.74
CA ALA A 301 2.29 -6.07 -19.80
C ALA A 301 1.36 -4.96 -20.35
N LEU A 302 0.07 -5.27 -20.53
CA LEU A 302 -0.95 -4.31 -20.98
C LEU A 302 -1.11 -3.16 -19.96
N MET A 303 -1.21 -3.48 -18.67
CA MET A 303 -1.30 -2.48 -17.61
C MET A 303 -0.05 -1.60 -17.57
N PHE A 304 1.14 -2.18 -17.70
CA PHE A 304 2.38 -1.40 -17.79
C PHE A 304 2.41 -0.50 -19.03
N GLY A 305 2.00 -1.02 -20.19
CA GLY A 305 1.86 -0.26 -21.42
C GLY A 305 0.90 0.93 -21.29
N ALA A 306 -0.26 0.72 -20.65
CA ALA A 306 -1.24 1.77 -20.39
C ALA A 306 -0.67 2.89 -19.49
N VAL A 307 0.13 2.54 -18.48
CA VAL A 307 0.82 3.52 -17.63
C VAL A 307 1.83 4.33 -18.44
N VAL A 308 2.65 3.67 -19.27
CA VAL A 308 3.63 4.36 -20.13
C VAL A 308 2.94 5.28 -21.14
N LEU A 309 1.83 4.84 -21.73
CA LEU A 309 1.05 5.64 -22.68
C LEU A 309 0.46 6.88 -21.99
N LYS A 310 -0.17 6.70 -20.81
CA LYS A 310 -0.69 7.81 -20.01
C LYS A 310 0.41 8.82 -19.67
N ASP A 311 1.58 8.36 -19.26
CA ASP A 311 2.71 9.24 -18.93
C ASP A 311 3.16 10.06 -20.16
N ARG A 312 3.24 9.42 -21.33
CA ARG A 312 3.58 10.08 -22.61
C ARG A 312 2.54 11.12 -23.02
N LEU A 313 1.26 10.77 -22.94
CA LEU A 313 0.15 11.68 -23.28
C LEU A 313 0.12 12.90 -22.34
N THR A 314 0.30 12.67 -21.04
CA THR A 314 0.36 13.75 -20.05
C THR A 314 1.54 14.68 -20.30
N ALA A 315 2.71 14.12 -20.65
CA ALA A 315 3.89 14.90 -20.99
C ALA A 315 3.68 15.73 -22.28
N ALA A 316 3.09 15.13 -23.32
CA ALA A 316 2.76 15.82 -24.56
C ALA A 316 1.74 16.95 -24.35
N TRP A 317 0.74 16.74 -23.51
CA TRP A 317 -0.28 17.73 -23.20
C TRP A 317 0.29 18.92 -22.41
N ARG A 318 1.15 18.67 -21.41
CA ARG A 318 1.87 19.74 -20.68
C ARG A 318 2.83 20.51 -21.57
N ALA A 319 3.50 19.85 -22.51
CA ALA A 319 4.37 20.53 -23.48
C ALA A 319 3.58 21.46 -24.41
N ARG A 320 2.34 21.08 -24.76
CA ARG A 320 1.43 21.95 -25.53
C ARG A 320 0.93 23.16 -24.73
N GLN A 321 0.65 22.98 -23.43
CA GLN A 321 0.22 24.09 -22.56
C GLN A 321 1.36 25.06 -22.20
N GLY A 322 2.56 24.54 -21.94
CA GLY A 322 3.75 25.38 -21.70
C GLY A 322 4.22 26.18 -22.92
N GLY A 323 3.69 25.88 -24.11
CA GLY A 323 3.87 26.69 -25.31
C GLY A 323 2.87 27.85 -25.42
N ILE A 324 1.75 27.82 -24.70
CA ILE A 324 0.72 28.87 -24.70
C ILE A 324 1.06 29.99 -23.70
N ASP A 325 1.70 29.65 -22.57
CA ASP A 325 2.16 30.64 -21.56
C ASP A 325 3.42 31.42 -21.97
N ARG A 326 3.98 31.17 -23.17
CA ARG A 326 5.13 31.90 -23.74
C ARG A 326 4.73 32.76 -24.94
N GLN A 327 3.61 33.47 -24.87
CA GLN A 327 3.47 34.67 -25.71
C GLN A 327 4.19 35.82 -25.01
N PRO A 328 5.24 36.42 -25.62
CA PRO A 328 5.80 37.65 -25.09
C PRO A 328 4.71 38.72 -25.12
N ALA A 329 4.60 39.47 -24.02
CA ALA A 329 3.86 40.72 -24.00
C ALA A 329 4.29 41.54 -25.23
N ILE A 330 3.34 41.74 -26.14
CA ILE A 330 3.53 42.58 -27.32
C ILE A 330 3.79 43.98 -26.77
N ALA A 331 5.00 44.47 -27.01
CA ALA A 331 5.43 45.83 -26.75
C ALA A 331 4.65 46.83 -27.61
#